data_AF-A0A1Y3MRX5-F1
#
_entry.id   AF-A0A1Y3MRX5-F1
#
_cell.length_a   1.000
_cell.length_b   1.000
_cell.length_c   1.000
_cell.angle_alpha   90.00
_cell.angle_beta   90.00
_cell.angle_gamma   90.00
#
_symmetry.space_group_name_H-M   'P 1'
#
loop_
_entity.id
_entity.type
_entity.pdbx_description
1 polymer ?
#
loop_
_entity_poly.entity_id
_entity_poly.type
_entity_poly.pdbx_seq_one_letter_code
_entity_poly.pdbx_strand_id
1 'polypeptide(L)'
;MIYHYNKNNRLQGASLIDIQSPTYIENIIIENVITYYKPVINVLYNNIEFHNMDIKNINLYGDSNECYLIMAEMGGKNKNIIFHNVHVSNIIGNSNMMNFKGQNVDVIFNEIKIYNTTSNGPFVKNIAENINCQLNRCTIDNVQNINKLDDGIFHFKNNAYINITDSEFNNINSHSSGLLHFEKLKNVDIKITSSSFFKNHCNYNGGILNIIDNAGSNNRQDKKSLTIRNSVFKENNVNYFGGVVYVDSDDTNFNFTITSSIFENNYAGVAGGAIFFEKITTPLMKIKNDIFQEKNHFNNVLKNNMAVSHGNVYATHPAKFIHINKEKDINEIISGGSLSLTLQLQDEFENVVYDHEKYYSNIGIITELLDVYKTDISEYAIKETGNVFNNGMVKKKN
;
A
#
# COMPACT_ATOMS: atom_id res chain seq x y z
N MET A 1 -13.36 22.79 30.30
CA MET A 1 -12.85 22.44 31.65
C MET A 1 -11.37 22.18 31.48
N ILE A 2 -10.49 23.07 31.98
CA ILE A 2 -9.04 22.95 31.77
C ILE A 2 -8.51 21.95 32.80
N TYR A 3 -8.10 20.77 32.34
CA TYR A 3 -7.40 19.79 33.18
C TYR A 3 -5.91 19.83 32.85
N HIS A 4 -5.08 20.21 33.83
CA HIS A 4 -3.63 20.05 33.75
C HIS A 4 -3.22 18.76 34.48
N TYR A 5 -2.93 17.69 33.74
CA TYR A 5 -2.40 16.44 34.28
C TYR A 5 -0.86 16.45 34.24
N ASN A 6 -0.23 17.08 35.25
CA ASN A 6 1.19 17.47 35.19
C ASN A 6 2.12 16.63 36.10
N LYS A 7 1.75 15.41 36.47
CA LYS A 7 2.61 14.47 37.23
C LYS A 7 2.58 13.10 36.57
N ASN A 8 3.70 12.37 36.62
CA ASN A 8 3.89 11.00 36.10
C ASN A 8 2.67 10.10 36.41
N ASN A 9 1.71 10.06 35.49
CA ASN A 9 0.46 9.37 35.71
C ASN A 9 0.66 7.92 35.29
N ARG A 10 0.78 7.04 36.29
CA ARG A 10 0.80 5.60 36.07
C ARG A 10 -0.62 5.08 36.20
N LEU A 11 -1.22 4.68 35.09
CA LEU A 11 -2.56 4.10 35.05
C LEU A 11 -2.45 2.58 35.23
N GLN A 12 -3.05 2.07 36.30
CA GLN A 12 -3.16 0.63 36.59
C GLN A 12 -4.63 0.23 36.52
N GLY A 13 -5.04 -0.33 35.38
CA GLY A 13 -6.37 -0.92 35.21
C GLY A 13 -7.52 0.07 34.93
N ALA A 14 -7.25 1.36 34.71
CA ALA A 14 -8.27 2.36 34.35
C ALA A 14 -7.79 3.29 33.23
N SER A 15 -8.73 3.80 32.44
CA SER A 15 -8.46 4.85 31.45
C SER A 15 -8.35 6.22 32.13
N LEU A 16 -7.61 7.16 31.55
CA LEU A 16 -7.60 8.55 32.03
C LEU A 16 -8.96 9.21 31.77
N ILE A 17 -9.54 8.88 30.62
CA ILE A 17 -10.82 9.40 30.15
C ILE A 17 -11.65 8.20 29.68
N ASP A 18 -12.83 7.99 30.28
CA ASP A 18 -13.77 6.95 29.89
C ASP A 18 -15.14 7.60 29.61
N ILE A 19 -15.54 7.61 28.34
CA ILE A 19 -16.64 8.43 27.84
C ILE A 19 -17.78 7.55 27.34
N GLN A 20 -18.96 7.76 27.94
CA GLN A 20 -20.22 7.10 27.58
C GLN A 20 -21.31 8.10 27.15
N SER A 21 -20.95 9.37 26.96
CA SER A 21 -21.82 10.45 26.49
C SER A 21 -21.10 11.29 25.42
N PRO A 22 -21.83 12.02 24.55
CA PRO A 22 -21.18 12.93 23.61
C PRO A 22 -20.29 13.93 24.37
N THR A 23 -19.03 14.05 23.97
CA THR A 23 -18.03 14.82 24.73
C THR A 23 -17.21 15.73 23.83
N TYR A 24 -16.96 16.94 24.33
CA TYR A 24 -16.14 17.97 23.70
C TYR A 24 -14.97 18.31 24.63
N ILE A 25 -13.74 18.08 24.17
CA ILE A 25 -12.50 18.28 24.93
C ILE A 25 -11.70 19.38 24.25
N GLU A 26 -11.37 20.43 24.99
CA GLU A 26 -10.72 21.61 24.43
C GLU A 26 -9.64 22.17 25.35
N ASN A 27 -8.52 22.62 24.76
CA ASN A 27 -7.44 23.33 25.44
C ASN A 27 -6.82 22.50 26.58
N ILE A 28 -6.51 21.24 26.30
CA ILE A 28 -5.95 20.28 27.25
C ILE A 28 -4.55 19.82 26.83
N ILE A 29 -3.67 19.67 27.82
CA ILE A 29 -2.38 19.00 27.67
C ILE A 29 -2.46 17.65 28.40
N ILE A 30 -2.19 16.56 27.68
CA ILE A 30 -2.02 15.22 28.24
C ILE A 30 -0.54 14.87 28.10
N GLU A 31 0.18 14.78 29.21
CA GLU A 31 1.61 14.50 29.17
C GLU A 31 2.08 13.51 30.23
N ASN A 32 3.18 12.80 29.93
CA ASN A 32 3.89 11.93 30.86
C ASN A 32 2.99 10.81 31.45
N VAL A 33 2.15 10.21 30.60
CA VAL A 33 1.27 9.10 30.97
C VAL A 33 1.96 7.78 30.64
N ILE A 34 1.88 6.84 31.58
CA ILE A 34 2.27 5.45 31.37
C ILE A 34 1.06 4.58 31.70
N THR A 35 0.59 3.76 30.75
CA THR A 35 -0.48 2.78 30.98
C THR A 35 0.00 1.38 30.64
N TYR A 36 -0.50 0.40 31.38
CA TYR A 36 -0.14 -1.01 31.20
C TYR A 36 -1.29 -1.91 30.73
N TYR A 37 -2.52 -1.41 30.70
CA TYR A 37 -3.69 -2.29 30.56
C TYR A 37 -4.87 -1.68 29.82
N LYS A 38 -5.09 -0.37 29.93
CA LYS A 38 -6.29 0.27 29.38
C LYS A 38 -5.94 1.44 28.48
N PRO A 39 -6.84 1.83 27.57
CA PRO A 39 -6.65 2.98 26.72
C PRO A 39 -6.44 4.24 27.57
N VAL A 40 -5.66 5.22 27.09
CA VAL A 40 -5.62 6.53 27.76
C VAL A 40 -7.00 7.20 27.66
N ILE A 41 -7.59 7.14 26.46
CA ILE A 41 -8.93 7.66 26.18
C ILE A 41 -9.78 6.51 25.63
N ASN A 42 -10.89 6.22 26.29
CA ASN A 42 -11.87 5.22 25.88
C ASN A 42 -13.21 5.89 25.57
N VAL A 43 -13.78 5.59 24.41
CA VAL A 43 -15.02 6.20 23.91
C VAL A 43 -15.97 5.12 23.45
N LEU A 44 -17.17 5.09 24.04
CA LEU A 44 -18.19 4.09 23.75
C LEU A 44 -19.45 4.75 23.22
N TYR A 45 -19.87 4.35 22.02
CA TYR A 45 -21.17 4.61 21.39
C TYR A 45 -21.55 6.09 21.17
N ASN A 46 -20.60 7.01 21.27
CA ASN A 46 -20.87 8.44 21.25
C ASN A 46 -19.89 9.24 20.38
N ASN A 47 -20.31 10.44 20.00
CA ASN A 47 -19.43 11.40 19.32
C ASN A 47 -18.38 11.91 20.30
N ILE A 48 -17.19 12.20 19.79
CA ILE A 48 -16.14 12.85 20.55
C ILE A 48 -15.42 13.87 19.68
N GLU A 49 -15.08 15.00 20.30
CA GLU A 49 -14.30 16.05 19.65
C GLU A 49 -13.13 16.48 20.54
N PHE A 50 -11.96 16.60 19.94
CA PHE A 50 -10.72 17.06 20.53
C PHE A 50 -10.27 18.33 19.82
N HIS A 51 -10.14 19.44 20.55
CA HIS A 51 -9.82 20.75 20.00
C HIS A 51 -8.64 21.36 20.75
N ASN A 52 -7.63 21.86 20.03
CA ASN A 52 -6.49 22.57 20.62
C ASN A 52 -5.80 21.75 21.73
N MET A 53 -5.42 20.51 21.42
CA MET A 53 -4.83 19.59 22.40
C MET A 53 -3.36 19.30 22.11
N ASP A 54 -2.57 19.11 23.16
CA ASP A 54 -1.19 18.64 23.10
C ASP A 54 -1.06 17.33 23.88
N ILE A 55 -0.77 16.24 23.17
CA ILE A 55 -0.60 14.89 23.73
C ILE A 55 0.85 14.47 23.54
N LYS A 56 1.61 14.34 24.64
CA LYS A 56 3.05 14.08 24.52
C LYS A 56 3.64 13.17 25.59
N ASN A 57 4.75 12.52 25.25
CA ASN A 57 5.50 11.67 26.17
C ASN A 57 4.63 10.57 26.81
N ILE A 58 3.91 9.82 25.97
CA ILE A 58 3.00 8.77 26.42
C ILE A 58 3.66 7.41 26.15
N ASN A 59 3.68 6.54 27.16
CA ASN A 59 4.15 5.17 27.01
C ASN A 59 2.99 4.18 27.22
N LEU A 60 2.76 3.31 26.24
CA LEU A 60 1.73 2.28 26.25
C LEU A 60 2.39 0.89 26.33
N TYR A 61 2.26 0.24 27.48
CA TYR A 61 2.91 -1.05 27.80
C TYR A 61 1.89 -2.10 28.22
N GLY A 62 0.98 -2.50 27.33
CA GLY A 62 -0.02 -3.52 27.67
C GLY A 62 -0.27 -4.54 26.59
N ASP A 63 -1.24 -5.40 26.80
CA ASP A 63 -1.61 -6.37 25.77
C ASP A 63 -2.06 -5.63 24.50
N SER A 64 -1.69 -6.19 23.34
CA SER A 64 -1.88 -5.55 22.04
C SER A 64 -3.33 -5.33 21.64
N ASN A 65 -4.27 -5.79 22.46
CA ASN A 65 -5.70 -5.65 22.23
C ASN A 65 -6.40 -4.76 23.26
N GLU A 66 -5.68 -4.24 24.27
CA GLU A 66 -6.29 -3.45 25.36
C GLU A 66 -5.62 -2.09 25.62
N CYS A 67 -4.35 -1.92 25.22
CA CYS A 67 -3.57 -0.74 25.55
C CYS A 67 -3.40 0.18 24.32
N TYR A 68 -4.16 1.27 24.29
CA TYR A 68 -4.18 2.24 23.18
C TYR A 68 -4.01 3.66 23.71
N LEU A 69 -3.62 4.60 22.86
CA LEU A 69 -3.82 6.02 23.15
C LEU A 69 -5.31 6.34 23.13
N ILE A 70 -6.01 5.91 22.08
CA ILE A 70 -7.45 6.11 21.91
C ILE A 70 -8.11 4.80 21.47
N MET A 71 -9.10 4.36 22.22
CA MET A 71 -10.02 3.32 21.80
C MET A 71 -11.39 3.94 21.58
N ALA A 72 -11.99 3.71 20.41
CA ALA A 72 -13.32 4.21 20.12
C ALA A 72 -14.17 3.09 19.49
N GLU A 73 -15.25 2.72 20.18
CA GLU A 73 -16.22 1.74 19.72
C GLU A 73 -17.54 2.45 19.38
N MET A 74 -17.83 2.55 18.10
CA MET A 74 -19.05 3.18 17.59
C MET A 74 -20.14 2.14 17.42
N GLY A 75 -21.37 2.50 17.77
CA GLY A 75 -22.53 1.63 17.60
C GLY A 75 -22.98 1.55 16.14
N GLY A 76 -24.29 1.32 15.93
CA GLY A 76 -24.86 1.19 14.59
C GLY A 76 -25.14 2.51 13.85
N LYS A 77 -25.24 3.64 14.56
CA LYS A 77 -25.46 4.96 13.96
C LYS A 77 -24.13 5.60 13.58
N ASN A 78 -24.12 6.45 12.56
CA ASN A 78 -22.95 7.26 12.22
C ASN A 78 -22.55 8.12 13.41
N LYS A 79 -21.28 8.03 13.81
CA LYS A 79 -20.68 8.75 14.93
C LYS A 79 -19.36 9.35 14.50
N ASN A 80 -19.12 10.55 15.00
CA ASN A 80 -17.97 11.36 14.62
C ASN A 80 -16.90 11.32 15.71
N ILE A 81 -15.66 11.11 15.27
CA ILE A 81 -14.43 11.32 16.05
C ILE A 81 -13.68 12.46 15.37
N ILE A 82 -13.64 13.63 16.00
CA ILE A 82 -13.07 14.84 15.41
C ILE A 82 -11.83 15.25 16.18
N PHE A 83 -10.73 15.44 15.46
CA PHE A 83 -9.50 16.04 15.95
C PHE A 83 -9.28 17.34 15.21
N HIS A 84 -9.27 18.46 15.92
CA HIS A 84 -9.00 19.77 15.37
C HIS A 84 -7.84 20.45 16.10
N ASN A 85 -6.78 20.79 15.37
CA ASN A 85 -5.58 21.40 15.94
C ASN A 85 -5.02 20.59 17.13
N VAL A 86 -4.77 19.29 16.88
CA VAL A 86 -4.25 18.36 17.89
C VAL A 86 -2.81 18.00 17.56
N HIS A 87 -1.92 18.17 18.53
CA HIS A 87 -0.53 17.79 18.44
C HIS A 87 -0.29 16.50 19.23
N VAL A 88 0.35 15.52 18.61
CA VAL A 88 0.72 14.24 19.21
C VAL A 88 2.23 14.03 19.02
N SER A 89 2.98 13.84 20.10
CA SER A 89 4.44 13.69 19.99
C SER A 89 5.05 12.73 21.01
N ASN A 90 6.17 12.11 20.64
CA ASN A 90 6.96 11.27 21.55
C ASN A 90 6.12 10.16 22.20
N ILE A 91 5.37 9.42 21.38
CA ILE A 91 4.54 8.30 21.83
C ILE A 91 5.27 7.00 21.55
N ILE A 92 5.38 6.14 22.57
CA ILE A 92 5.93 4.80 22.43
C ILE A 92 4.85 3.81 22.83
N GLY A 93 4.53 2.87 21.96
CA GLY A 93 3.49 1.88 22.22
C GLY A 93 3.87 0.50 21.72
N ASN A 94 3.53 -0.52 22.50
CA ASN A 94 3.72 -1.91 22.11
C ASN A 94 2.55 -2.48 21.28
N SER A 95 1.66 -1.62 20.79
CA SER A 95 0.50 -1.95 19.97
C SER A 95 0.07 -0.77 19.09
N ASN A 96 -1.15 -0.82 18.57
CA ASN A 96 -1.80 0.24 17.81
C ASN A 96 -2.02 1.47 18.70
N MET A 97 -1.91 2.68 18.14
CA MET A 97 -2.11 3.90 18.94
C MET A 97 -3.58 4.27 19.05
N MET A 98 -4.30 4.24 17.94
CA MET A 98 -5.74 4.50 17.87
C MET A 98 -6.44 3.28 17.27
N ASN A 99 -7.51 2.83 17.92
CA ASN A 99 -8.29 1.70 17.45
C ASN A 99 -9.77 2.08 17.32
N PHE A 100 -10.29 1.97 16.10
CA PHE A 100 -11.66 2.33 15.76
C PHE A 100 -12.45 1.09 15.35
N LYS A 101 -13.57 0.87 16.05
CA LYS A 101 -14.47 -0.29 15.86
C LYS A 101 -15.92 0.17 15.72
N GLY A 102 -16.77 -0.68 15.14
CA GLY A 102 -18.19 -0.40 15.01
C GLY A 102 -18.76 -0.70 13.62
N GLN A 103 -20.01 -0.30 13.37
CA GLN A 103 -20.61 -0.41 12.04
C GLN A 103 -20.22 0.78 11.15
N ASN A 104 -20.38 2.00 11.66
CA ASN A 104 -20.14 3.24 10.91
C ASN A 104 -19.31 4.20 11.75
N VAL A 105 -18.10 4.51 11.26
CA VAL A 105 -17.17 5.42 11.93
C VAL A 105 -16.82 6.56 10.96
N ASP A 106 -17.07 7.79 11.38
CA ASP A 106 -16.60 9.00 10.70
C ASP A 106 -15.43 9.58 11.52
N VAL A 107 -14.24 9.66 10.94
CA VAL A 107 -13.05 10.22 11.60
C VAL A 107 -12.54 11.40 10.81
N ILE A 108 -12.39 12.55 11.48
CA ILE A 108 -11.92 13.78 10.87
C ILE A 108 -10.68 14.25 11.62
N PHE A 109 -9.55 14.25 10.92
CA PHE A 109 -8.31 14.84 11.35
C PHE A 109 -8.11 16.16 10.60
N ASN A 110 -8.22 17.29 11.30
CA ASN A 110 -8.09 18.62 10.73
C ASN A 110 -6.97 19.39 11.45
N GLU A 111 -5.89 19.71 10.74
CA GLU A 111 -4.74 20.42 11.31
C GLU A 111 -4.06 19.63 12.44
N ILE A 112 -3.96 18.31 12.30
CA ILE A 112 -3.23 17.49 13.26
C ILE A 112 -1.74 17.45 12.94
N LYS A 113 -0.93 17.31 13.98
CA LYS A 113 0.50 17.10 13.85
C LYS A 113 0.93 15.89 14.67
N ILE A 114 1.59 14.92 14.04
CA ILE A 114 2.08 13.70 14.68
C ILE A 114 3.59 13.60 14.46
N TYR A 115 4.36 13.52 15.55
CA TYR A 115 5.82 13.49 15.52
C TYR A 115 6.42 12.40 16.39
N ASN A 116 7.59 11.88 15.98
CA ASN A 116 8.47 11.06 16.81
C ASN A 116 7.72 9.93 17.55
N THR A 117 6.91 9.18 16.80
CA THR A 117 6.07 8.13 17.38
C THR A 117 6.54 6.76 16.91
N THR A 118 6.67 5.82 17.84
CA THR A 118 7.03 4.43 17.53
C THR A 118 5.98 3.49 18.10
N SER A 119 5.36 2.69 17.25
CA SER A 119 4.37 1.69 17.63
C SER A 119 4.78 0.29 17.16
N ASN A 120 4.44 -0.72 17.94
CA ASN A 120 4.45 -2.12 17.50
C ASN A 120 3.05 -2.50 16.94
N GLY A 121 2.57 -1.70 16.00
CA GLY A 121 1.27 -1.79 15.33
C GLY A 121 0.97 -0.49 14.57
N PRO A 122 -0.15 -0.35 13.86
CA PRO A 122 -0.47 0.86 13.11
C PRO A 122 -0.80 2.01 14.07
N PHE A 123 -0.49 3.24 13.68
CA PHE A 123 -0.91 4.41 14.45
C PHE A 123 -2.44 4.52 14.49
N VAL A 124 -3.12 4.29 13.36
CA VAL A 124 -4.58 4.15 13.30
C VAL A 124 -4.92 2.78 12.74
N LYS A 125 -5.65 1.99 13.53
CA LYS A 125 -6.25 0.74 13.07
C LYS A 125 -7.77 0.88 13.07
N ASN A 126 -8.38 0.68 11.91
CA ASN A 126 -9.82 0.63 11.77
C ASN A 126 -10.25 -0.81 11.42
N ILE A 127 -11.18 -1.34 12.22
CA ILE A 127 -11.84 -2.63 11.95
C ILE A 127 -13.35 -2.48 11.86
N ALA A 128 -13.84 -1.26 11.65
CA ALA A 128 -15.26 -1.00 11.46
C ALA A 128 -15.74 -1.55 10.12
N GLU A 129 -17.04 -1.79 9.97
CA GLU A 129 -17.63 -2.22 8.69
C GLU A 129 -17.53 -1.11 7.63
N ASN A 130 -17.73 0.14 8.04
CA ASN A 130 -17.63 1.33 7.21
C ASN A 130 -16.81 2.41 7.92
N ILE A 131 -15.79 2.91 7.24
CA ILE A 131 -14.97 4.03 7.68
C ILE A 131 -14.98 5.14 6.63
N ASN A 132 -15.28 6.36 7.10
CA ASN A 132 -15.06 7.58 6.35
C ASN A 132 -14.00 8.39 7.10
N CYS A 133 -12.80 8.49 6.54
CA CYS A 133 -11.65 9.12 7.18
C CYS A 133 -11.20 10.33 6.36
N GLN A 134 -11.05 11.48 7.03
CA GLN A 134 -10.55 12.70 6.42
C GLN A 134 -9.27 13.14 7.11
N LEU A 135 -8.21 13.36 6.33
CA LEU A 135 -6.95 13.95 6.76
C LEU A 135 -6.75 15.27 6.02
N ASN A 136 -7.01 16.37 6.70
CA ASN A 136 -6.99 17.72 6.12
C ASN A 136 -5.92 18.54 6.81
N ARG A 137 -4.97 19.11 6.04
CA ARG A 137 -3.88 19.94 6.58
C ARG A 137 -3.07 19.26 7.69
N CYS A 138 -2.81 17.96 7.54
CA CYS A 138 -2.11 17.15 8.54
C CYS A 138 -0.60 17.15 8.28
N THR A 139 0.20 17.08 9.34
CA THR A 139 1.64 16.82 9.24
C THR A 139 2.00 15.58 10.05
N ILE A 140 2.56 14.57 9.40
CA ILE A 140 2.97 13.32 10.03
C ILE A 140 4.42 13.09 9.70
N ASP A 141 5.30 13.16 10.69
CA ASP A 141 6.73 13.10 10.48
C ASP A 141 7.45 12.23 11.53
N ASN A 142 8.40 11.43 11.07
CA ASN A 142 9.17 10.51 11.90
C ASN A 142 8.27 9.57 12.72
N VAL A 143 7.36 8.87 12.04
CA VAL A 143 6.46 7.87 12.63
C VAL A 143 6.85 6.48 12.15
N GLN A 144 6.90 5.53 13.08
CA GLN A 144 7.35 4.17 12.81
C GLN A 144 6.36 3.13 13.31
N ASN A 145 5.98 2.19 12.44
CA ASN A 145 5.40 0.90 12.83
C ASN A 145 6.48 -0.17 12.68
N ILE A 146 6.98 -0.69 13.81
CA ILE A 146 8.05 -1.70 13.84
C ILE A 146 7.53 -3.14 13.83
N ASN A 147 6.21 -3.34 13.84
CA ASN A 147 5.60 -4.66 13.88
C ASN A 147 5.64 -5.34 12.50
N LYS A 148 6.21 -6.54 12.46
CA LYS A 148 6.34 -7.32 11.21
C LYS A 148 5.04 -7.94 10.73
N LEU A 149 4.05 -8.05 11.62
CA LEU A 149 2.79 -8.77 11.40
C LEU A 149 1.58 -7.85 11.33
N ASP A 150 1.73 -6.57 11.65
CA ASP A 150 0.66 -5.58 11.57
C ASP A 150 1.00 -4.51 10.55
N ASP A 151 0.03 -4.24 9.68
CA ASP A 151 0.20 -3.51 8.44
C ASP A 151 0.02 -1.99 8.53
N GLY A 152 0.98 -1.25 7.97
CA GLY A 152 0.92 0.19 7.72
C GLY A 152 0.97 1.10 8.96
N ILE A 153 0.85 2.41 8.74
CA ILE A 153 0.61 3.40 9.79
C ILE A 153 -0.88 3.64 9.96
N PHE A 154 -1.62 3.71 8.85
CA PHE A 154 -3.06 3.70 8.83
C PHE A 154 -3.52 2.40 8.18
N HIS A 155 -4.27 1.62 8.93
CA HIS A 155 -4.78 0.33 8.51
C HIS A 155 -6.31 0.40 8.43
N PHE A 156 -6.86 0.23 7.23
CA PHE A 156 -8.29 0.23 6.98
C PHE A 156 -8.76 -1.12 6.44
N LYS A 157 -9.94 -1.56 6.89
CA LYS A 157 -10.59 -2.79 6.42
C LYS A 157 -12.00 -2.51 5.89
N ASN A 158 -12.56 -3.47 5.16
CA ASN A 158 -13.97 -3.47 4.74
C ASN A 158 -14.32 -2.33 3.76
N ASN A 159 -15.29 -1.47 4.09
CA ASN A 159 -15.63 -0.31 3.27
C ASN A 159 -14.86 0.92 3.75
N ALA A 160 -14.04 1.52 2.88
CA ALA A 160 -13.16 2.63 3.24
C ALA A 160 -13.29 3.81 2.28
N TYR A 161 -13.72 4.95 2.80
CA TYR A 161 -13.80 6.23 2.10
C TYR A 161 -12.76 7.17 2.71
N ILE A 162 -11.62 7.35 2.04
CA ILE A 162 -10.48 8.07 2.58
C ILE A 162 -10.23 9.32 1.74
N ASN A 163 -10.18 10.47 2.39
CA ASN A 163 -9.83 11.73 1.76
C ASN A 163 -8.62 12.36 2.45
N ILE A 164 -7.54 12.56 1.70
CA ILE A 164 -6.31 13.21 2.17
C ILE A 164 -6.13 14.49 1.37
N THR A 165 -6.12 15.63 2.06
CA THR A 165 -6.03 16.96 1.44
C THR A 165 -5.00 17.82 2.14
N ASP A 166 -4.20 18.53 1.34
CA ASP A 166 -3.24 19.54 1.81
C ASP A 166 -2.32 19.04 2.94
N SER A 167 -1.93 17.75 2.92
CA SER A 167 -1.24 17.08 4.03
C SER A 167 0.17 16.64 3.66
N GLU A 168 1.03 16.49 4.67
CA GLU A 168 2.44 16.14 4.52
C GLU A 168 2.80 14.90 5.34
N PHE A 169 3.47 13.94 4.70
CA PHE A 169 3.88 12.67 5.30
C PHE A 169 5.37 12.43 5.02
N ASN A 170 6.19 12.55 6.07
CA ASN A 170 7.63 12.59 5.95
C ASN A 170 8.29 11.52 6.84
N ASN A 171 9.34 10.88 6.33
CA ASN A 171 10.18 9.96 7.12
C ASN A 171 9.38 8.87 7.85
N ILE A 172 8.32 8.37 7.23
CA ILE A 172 7.50 7.31 7.81
C ILE A 172 8.13 5.97 7.50
N ASN A 173 8.27 5.12 8.51
CA ASN A 173 8.82 3.77 8.36
C ASN A 173 7.77 2.73 8.77
N SER A 174 7.43 1.83 7.85
CA SER A 174 6.52 0.73 8.13
C SER A 174 7.19 -0.60 7.85
N HIS A 175 7.17 -1.51 8.81
CA HIS A 175 7.87 -2.78 8.64
C HIS A 175 7.19 -3.72 7.65
N SER A 176 5.88 -3.63 7.45
CA SER A 176 5.06 -4.70 6.85
C SER A 176 4.41 -4.29 5.53
N SER A 177 3.94 -3.05 5.41
CA SER A 177 3.25 -2.55 4.22
C SER A 177 3.20 -1.02 4.19
N GLY A 178 2.71 -0.44 3.10
CA GLY A 178 2.60 1.00 2.92
C GLY A 178 2.03 1.79 4.09
N LEU A 179 2.36 3.09 4.11
CA LEU A 179 1.82 4.08 5.05
C LEU A 179 0.31 3.89 5.26
N LEU A 180 -0.44 3.77 4.17
CA LEU A 180 -1.85 3.44 4.11
C LEU A 180 -1.99 2.00 3.61
N HIS A 181 -2.49 1.14 4.49
CA HIS A 181 -2.79 -0.24 4.18
C HIS A 181 -4.30 -0.49 4.14
N PHE A 182 -4.74 -1.20 3.11
CA PHE A 182 -6.13 -1.52 2.85
C PHE A 182 -6.26 -3.02 2.62
N GLU A 183 -7.11 -3.70 3.40
CA GLU A 183 -7.41 -5.12 3.19
C GLU A 183 -8.90 -5.46 3.30
N LYS A 184 -9.30 -6.61 2.72
CA LYS A 184 -10.69 -7.12 2.77
C LYS A 184 -11.71 -6.11 2.25
N LEU A 185 -11.37 -5.51 1.12
CA LEU A 185 -12.07 -4.35 0.58
C LEU A 185 -13.35 -4.73 -0.16
N LYS A 186 -14.47 -4.14 0.24
CA LYS A 186 -15.73 -4.21 -0.52
C LYS A 186 -15.91 -2.95 -1.35
N ASN A 187 -16.19 -1.81 -0.71
CA ASN A 187 -16.25 -0.49 -1.37
C ASN A 187 -15.09 0.39 -0.90
N VAL A 188 -14.36 0.98 -1.85
CA VAL A 188 -13.19 1.82 -1.57
C VAL A 188 -13.20 3.05 -2.45
N ASP A 189 -13.06 4.21 -1.84
CA ASP A 189 -12.84 5.48 -2.52
C ASP A 189 -11.73 6.23 -1.81
N ILE A 190 -10.52 6.18 -2.39
CA ILE A 190 -9.34 6.84 -1.86
C ILE A 190 -9.07 8.07 -2.73
N LYS A 191 -9.05 9.24 -2.09
CA LYS A 191 -8.73 10.52 -2.73
C LYS A 191 -7.54 11.14 -2.03
N ILE A 192 -6.51 11.46 -2.80
CA ILE A 192 -5.32 12.18 -2.34
C ILE A 192 -5.19 13.43 -3.20
N THR A 193 -5.28 14.60 -2.58
CA THR A 193 -5.24 15.88 -3.29
C THR A 193 -4.26 16.82 -2.61
N SER A 194 -3.43 17.51 -3.41
CA SER A 194 -2.55 18.58 -2.92
C SER A 194 -1.66 18.17 -1.75
N SER A 195 -1.24 16.89 -1.69
CA SER A 195 -0.51 16.33 -0.54
C SER A 195 0.89 15.90 -0.93
N SER A 196 1.80 15.80 0.04
CA SER A 196 3.19 15.42 -0.17
C SER A 196 3.62 14.21 0.67
N PHE A 197 4.42 13.34 0.06
CA PHE A 197 4.91 12.11 0.65
C PHE A 197 6.40 11.99 0.36
N PHE A 198 7.23 12.22 1.37
CA PHE A 198 8.68 12.34 1.22
C PHE A 198 9.44 11.34 2.10
N LYS A 199 10.41 10.62 1.51
CA LYS A 199 11.33 9.73 2.24
C LYS A 199 10.63 8.69 3.11
N ASN A 200 9.50 8.18 2.66
CA ASN A 200 8.82 7.11 3.36
C ASN A 200 9.39 5.75 2.94
N HIS A 201 9.50 4.84 3.89
CA HIS A 201 10.09 3.52 3.70
C HIS A 201 9.14 2.42 4.15
N CYS A 202 9.08 1.35 3.35
CA CYS A 202 8.37 0.13 3.68
C CYS A 202 9.24 -1.08 3.37
N ASN A 203 9.36 -2.05 4.28
CA ASN A 203 10.18 -3.24 4.01
C ASN A 203 9.53 -4.25 3.04
N TYR A 204 8.28 -4.02 2.62
CA TYR A 204 7.59 -4.89 1.67
C TYR A 204 7.14 -4.14 0.42
N ASN A 205 5.82 -3.92 0.28
CA ASN A 205 5.17 -3.42 -0.92
C ASN A 205 4.49 -2.07 -0.65
N GLY A 206 4.39 -1.26 -1.71
CA GLY A 206 3.55 -0.07 -1.77
C GLY A 206 3.96 0.99 -0.77
N GLY A 207 5.04 1.73 -1.01
CA GLY A 207 5.67 2.58 0.01
C GLY A 207 4.72 3.54 0.73
N ILE A 208 3.71 4.04 0.02
CA ILE A 208 2.65 4.89 0.55
C ILE A 208 1.31 4.16 0.60
N LEU A 209 0.93 3.49 -0.48
CA LEU A 209 -0.37 2.84 -0.63
C LEU A 209 -0.14 1.34 -0.88
N ASN A 210 -0.68 0.51 0.00
CA ASN A 210 -0.80 -0.93 -0.23
C ASN A 210 -2.28 -1.33 -0.20
N ILE A 211 -2.82 -1.73 -1.36
CA ILE A 211 -4.22 -2.09 -1.54
C ILE A 211 -4.31 -3.59 -1.84
N ILE A 212 -4.91 -4.35 -0.93
CA ILE A 212 -5.08 -5.81 -1.04
C ILE A 212 -6.58 -6.15 -0.99
N ASP A 213 -7.09 -6.66 -2.11
CA ASP A 213 -8.47 -7.06 -2.26
C ASP A 213 -8.60 -8.58 -2.22
N ASN A 214 -8.68 -9.10 -1.01
CA ASN A 214 -8.85 -10.53 -0.70
C ASN A 214 -10.26 -10.85 -0.19
N ALA A 215 -11.24 -9.95 -0.36
CA ALA A 215 -12.58 -10.14 0.19
C ALA A 215 -13.39 -11.24 -0.53
N GLY A 216 -12.92 -11.71 -1.70
CA GLY A 216 -13.56 -12.78 -2.47
C GLY A 216 -14.93 -12.41 -3.06
N SER A 217 -15.36 -11.15 -2.98
CA SER A 217 -16.62 -10.69 -3.56
C SER A 217 -16.42 -10.25 -5.01
N ASN A 218 -16.77 -11.13 -5.96
CA ASN A 218 -16.92 -10.76 -7.38
C ASN A 218 -18.24 -10.01 -7.64
N ASN A 219 -18.70 -9.20 -6.68
CA ASN A 219 -19.97 -8.52 -6.81
C ASN A 219 -19.79 -7.28 -7.68
N ARG A 220 -20.39 -7.27 -8.88
CA ARG A 220 -20.24 -6.18 -9.86
C ARG A 220 -20.69 -4.80 -9.37
N GLN A 221 -21.34 -4.72 -8.21
CA GLN A 221 -21.79 -3.48 -7.58
C GLN A 221 -20.74 -2.84 -6.68
N ASP A 222 -19.72 -3.59 -6.27
CA ASP A 222 -18.64 -3.09 -5.45
C ASP A 222 -17.87 -2.01 -6.24
N LYS A 223 -17.65 -0.85 -5.61
CA LYS A 223 -16.96 0.29 -6.23
C LYS A 223 -15.61 0.47 -5.56
N LYS A 224 -14.54 0.32 -6.34
CA LYS A 224 -13.17 0.56 -5.88
C LYS A 224 -12.53 1.63 -6.74
N SER A 225 -11.99 2.66 -6.10
CA SER A 225 -11.33 3.76 -6.81
C SER A 225 -10.20 4.38 -6.00
N LEU A 226 -9.16 4.78 -6.73
CA LEU A 226 -8.03 5.54 -6.23
C LEU A 226 -7.81 6.75 -7.16
N THR A 227 -7.91 7.94 -6.58
CA THR A 227 -7.73 9.21 -7.28
C THR A 227 -6.63 10.01 -6.61
N ILE A 228 -5.60 10.38 -7.37
CA ILE A 228 -4.47 11.19 -6.92
C ILE A 228 -4.42 12.47 -7.76
N ARG A 229 -4.42 13.64 -7.12
CA ARG A 229 -4.37 14.93 -7.81
C ARG A 229 -3.39 15.89 -7.16
N ASN A 230 -2.66 16.65 -7.98
CA ASN A 230 -1.81 17.75 -7.50
C ASN A 230 -0.85 17.34 -6.36
N SER A 231 -0.42 16.08 -6.32
CA SER A 231 0.30 15.53 -5.17
C SER A 231 1.73 15.17 -5.54
N VAL A 232 2.61 15.11 -4.54
CA VAL A 232 4.05 14.87 -4.73
C VAL A 232 4.47 13.63 -3.95
N PHE A 233 5.10 12.68 -4.64
CA PHE A 233 5.66 11.47 -4.08
C PHE A 233 7.14 11.42 -4.43
N LYS A 234 8.00 11.62 -3.43
CA LYS A 234 9.42 11.77 -3.66
C LYS A 234 10.28 10.95 -2.70
N GLU A 235 11.30 10.30 -3.24
CA GLU A 235 12.29 9.54 -2.46
C GLU A 235 11.68 8.45 -1.57
N ASN A 236 10.51 7.90 -1.95
CA ASN A 236 9.91 6.77 -1.25
C ASN A 236 10.56 5.45 -1.70
N ASN A 237 10.78 4.53 -0.77
CA ASN A 237 11.60 3.34 -0.99
C ASN A 237 10.92 2.08 -0.42
N VAL A 238 10.84 1.03 -1.24
CA VAL A 238 10.41 -0.31 -0.83
C VAL A 238 11.36 -1.42 -1.24
N ASN A 239 11.32 -2.55 -0.51
CA ASN A 239 12.18 -3.70 -0.82
C ASN A 239 11.69 -4.57 -1.98
N TYR A 240 10.39 -4.60 -2.29
CA TYR A 240 9.87 -5.44 -3.38
C TYR A 240 9.14 -4.65 -4.46
N PHE A 241 7.86 -4.34 -4.27
CA PHE A 241 7.01 -3.86 -5.36
C PHE A 241 6.35 -2.52 -5.07
N GLY A 242 6.32 -1.64 -6.07
CA GLY A 242 5.53 -0.41 -6.00
C GLY A 242 6.13 0.61 -5.03
N GLY A 243 7.12 1.39 -5.48
CA GLY A 243 7.81 2.37 -4.62
C GLY A 243 6.87 3.38 -3.93
N VAL A 244 5.69 3.60 -4.51
CA VAL A 244 4.62 4.43 -3.95
C VAL A 244 3.33 3.63 -3.79
N VAL A 245 2.87 2.97 -4.85
CA VAL A 245 1.58 2.27 -4.88
C VAL A 245 1.77 0.81 -5.24
N TYR A 246 1.16 -0.07 -4.45
CA TYR A 246 0.98 -1.47 -4.77
C TYR A 246 -0.52 -1.79 -4.75
N VAL A 247 -0.99 -2.47 -5.79
CA VAL A 247 -2.38 -2.91 -5.91
C VAL A 247 -2.42 -4.40 -6.23
N ASP A 248 -3.00 -5.16 -5.31
CA ASP A 248 -3.43 -6.53 -5.50
C ASP A 248 -4.96 -6.56 -5.49
N SER A 249 -5.56 -6.49 -6.68
CA SER A 249 -7.01 -6.58 -6.82
C SER A 249 -7.42 -7.26 -8.10
N ASP A 250 -8.34 -8.21 -7.94
CA ASP A 250 -8.97 -8.97 -9.03
C ASP A 250 -10.17 -8.21 -9.62
N ASP A 251 -10.47 -7.03 -9.09
CA ASP A 251 -11.67 -6.29 -9.43
C ASP A 251 -11.53 -5.57 -10.77
N THR A 252 -12.26 -6.07 -11.76
CA THR A 252 -12.37 -5.44 -13.09
C THR A 252 -12.95 -4.02 -13.08
N ASN A 253 -13.55 -3.57 -11.96
CA ASN A 253 -14.10 -2.24 -11.78
C ASN A 253 -13.20 -1.29 -10.97
N PHE A 254 -11.94 -1.66 -10.70
CA PHE A 254 -11.00 -0.77 -10.03
C PHE A 254 -10.66 0.44 -10.90
N ASN A 255 -11.13 1.63 -10.50
CA ASN A 255 -10.84 2.87 -11.19
C ASN A 255 -9.60 3.55 -10.61
N PHE A 256 -8.61 3.83 -11.45
CA PHE A 256 -7.36 4.45 -11.03
C PHE A 256 -7.09 5.72 -11.83
N THR A 257 -6.87 6.84 -11.16
CA THR A 257 -6.67 8.13 -11.82
C THR A 257 -5.59 8.93 -11.11
N ILE A 258 -4.64 9.45 -11.88
CA ILE A 258 -3.56 10.32 -11.40
C ILE A 258 -3.50 11.53 -12.32
N THR A 259 -3.59 12.74 -11.76
CA THR A 259 -3.51 13.99 -12.51
C THR A 259 -2.63 15.03 -11.83
N SER A 260 -1.88 15.80 -12.61
CA SER A 260 -1.04 16.91 -12.18
C SER A 260 -0.14 16.57 -11.00
N SER A 261 0.33 15.32 -10.92
CA SER A 261 1.09 14.81 -9.77
C SER A 261 2.54 14.47 -10.14
N ILE A 262 3.42 14.50 -9.16
CA ILE A 262 4.86 14.28 -9.33
C ILE A 262 5.27 12.99 -8.63
N PHE A 263 5.91 12.09 -9.36
CA PHE A 263 6.58 10.90 -8.83
C PHE A 263 8.06 11.02 -9.18
N GLU A 264 8.89 11.37 -8.20
CA GLU A 264 10.31 11.62 -8.41
C GLU A 264 11.20 10.77 -7.50
N ASN A 265 12.22 10.12 -8.05
CA ASN A 265 13.23 9.37 -7.28
C ASN A 265 12.64 8.29 -6.35
N ASN A 266 11.48 7.69 -6.68
CA ASN A 266 10.96 6.57 -5.91
C ASN A 266 11.64 5.26 -6.34
N TYR A 267 11.77 4.31 -5.40
CA TYR A 267 12.52 3.08 -5.60
C TYR A 267 11.74 1.84 -5.16
N ALA A 268 11.84 0.78 -5.96
CA ALA A 268 11.38 -0.56 -5.62
C ALA A 268 12.50 -1.60 -5.84
N GLY A 269 12.74 -2.46 -4.86
CA GLY A 269 13.80 -3.47 -4.92
C GLY A 269 13.55 -4.62 -5.91
N VAL A 270 12.35 -4.76 -6.47
CA VAL A 270 12.05 -5.72 -7.55
C VAL A 270 11.45 -5.01 -8.76
N ALA A 271 10.20 -4.57 -8.72
CA ALA A 271 9.51 -4.03 -9.90
C ALA A 271 8.55 -2.88 -9.56
N GLY A 272 8.28 -2.02 -10.55
CA GLY A 272 7.33 -0.92 -10.38
C GLY A 272 7.88 0.19 -9.49
N GLY A 273 8.88 0.92 -9.96
CA GLY A 273 9.62 1.90 -9.14
C GLY A 273 8.74 2.99 -8.53
N ALA A 274 7.57 3.27 -9.12
CA ALA A 274 6.50 4.03 -8.47
C ALA A 274 5.26 3.18 -8.19
N ILE A 275 4.79 2.39 -9.16
CA ILE A 275 3.49 1.73 -9.10
C ILE A 275 3.63 0.26 -9.51
N PHE A 276 2.99 -0.64 -8.80
CA PHE A 276 2.93 -2.06 -9.16
C PHE A 276 1.49 -2.57 -9.09
N PHE A 277 1.11 -3.37 -10.08
CA PHE A 277 -0.16 -4.08 -10.11
C PHE A 277 0.12 -5.59 -10.16
N GLU A 278 -0.48 -6.36 -9.25
CA GLU A 278 -0.42 -7.82 -9.30
C GLU A 278 -1.12 -8.38 -10.56
N LYS A 279 -2.19 -7.71 -10.99
CA LYS A 279 -2.99 -8.09 -12.17
C LYS A 279 -3.45 -6.84 -12.91
N ILE A 280 -3.39 -6.85 -14.24
CA ILE A 280 -4.00 -5.80 -15.04
C ILE A 280 -5.42 -6.16 -15.44
N THR A 281 -6.34 -5.20 -15.26
CA THR A 281 -7.71 -5.25 -15.79
C THR A 281 -7.83 -4.36 -17.03
N THR A 282 -8.85 -4.59 -17.88
CA THR A 282 -9.06 -3.78 -19.09
C THR A 282 -9.10 -2.26 -18.83
N PRO A 283 -9.72 -1.75 -17.74
CA PRO A 283 -9.62 -0.34 -17.38
C PRO A 283 -8.17 0.12 -17.10
N LEU A 284 -7.39 -0.68 -16.38
CA LEU A 284 -5.98 -0.38 -16.08
C LEU A 284 -5.09 -0.37 -17.33
N MET A 285 -5.37 -1.22 -18.33
CA MET A 285 -4.67 -1.15 -19.63
C MET A 285 -4.88 0.19 -20.33
N LYS A 286 -6.10 0.75 -20.30
CA LYS A 286 -6.41 2.04 -20.94
C LYS A 286 -5.62 3.19 -20.30
N ILE A 287 -5.38 3.08 -19.00
CA ILE A 287 -4.67 4.07 -18.20
C ILE A 287 -3.19 4.20 -18.59
N LYS A 288 -2.56 3.15 -19.15
CA LYS A 288 -1.14 3.17 -19.58
C LYS A 288 -0.85 4.39 -20.47
N ASN A 289 -1.68 4.61 -21.48
CA ASN A 289 -1.47 5.66 -22.48
C ASN A 289 -1.74 7.05 -21.91
N ASP A 290 -2.66 7.11 -20.97
CA ASP A 290 -3.22 8.33 -20.43
C ASP A 290 -2.34 8.91 -19.32
N ILE A 291 -1.91 8.09 -18.35
CA ILE A 291 -1.18 8.55 -17.17
C ILE A 291 0.34 8.53 -17.36
N PHE A 292 0.86 7.57 -18.13
CA PHE A 292 2.28 7.21 -18.06
C PHE A 292 3.09 7.38 -19.36
N GLN A 293 2.48 7.85 -20.45
CA GLN A 293 3.24 8.19 -21.66
C GLN A 293 3.82 9.61 -21.61
N GLU A 294 4.88 9.87 -22.39
CA GLU A 294 5.54 11.19 -22.45
C GLU A 294 4.60 12.33 -22.88
N LYS A 295 3.54 12.03 -23.64
CA LYS A 295 2.47 12.96 -24.01
C LYS A 295 1.26 12.86 -23.08
N ASN A 296 1.52 12.67 -21.79
CA ASN A 296 0.49 12.53 -20.77
C ASN A 296 -0.49 13.72 -20.78
N HIS A 297 -1.76 13.45 -21.06
CA HIS A 297 -2.84 14.45 -21.07
C HIS A 297 -3.18 15.01 -19.68
N PHE A 298 -2.77 14.31 -18.63
CA PHE A 298 -3.01 14.64 -17.23
C PHE A 298 -1.86 15.38 -16.56
N ASN A 299 -0.81 15.79 -17.28
CA ASN A 299 0.26 16.66 -16.76
C ASN A 299 0.99 16.08 -15.51
N ASN A 300 1.19 14.76 -15.44
CA ASN A 300 2.01 14.15 -14.39
C ASN A 300 3.50 14.21 -14.75
N VAL A 301 4.35 14.37 -13.75
CA VAL A 301 5.81 14.33 -13.88
C VAL A 301 6.32 13.02 -13.29
N LEU A 302 6.98 12.21 -14.12
CA LEU A 302 7.52 10.90 -13.75
C LEU A 302 9.03 10.95 -14.01
N LYS A 303 9.83 11.09 -12.95
CA LYS A 303 11.26 11.38 -13.10
C LYS A 303 12.10 10.50 -12.20
N ASN A 304 13.09 9.82 -12.79
CA ASN A 304 14.11 9.07 -12.05
C ASN A 304 13.56 8.04 -11.05
N ASN A 305 12.35 7.53 -11.25
CA ASN A 305 11.88 6.37 -10.49
C ASN A 305 12.66 5.14 -10.98
N MET A 306 12.94 4.20 -10.08
CA MET A 306 13.81 3.06 -10.36
C MET A 306 13.25 1.77 -9.79
N ALA A 307 13.34 0.70 -10.57
CA ALA A 307 13.13 -0.67 -10.09
C ALA A 307 14.33 -1.54 -10.51
N VAL A 308 14.72 -2.49 -9.67
CA VAL A 308 15.90 -3.33 -9.93
C VAL A 308 15.69 -4.26 -11.12
N SER A 309 14.52 -4.90 -11.23
CA SER A 309 14.22 -5.87 -12.28
C SER A 309 13.63 -5.22 -13.52
N HIS A 310 12.49 -4.53 -13.38
CA HIS A 310 11.79 -3.93 -14.52
C HIS A 310 10.72 -2.91 -14.10
N GLY A 311 10.30 -2.10 -15.08
CA GLY A 311 9.25 -1.11 -14.93
C GLY A 311 9.60 -0.03 -13.90
N ASN A 312 10.52 0.86 -14.30
CA ASN A 312 10.99 1.98 -13.48
C ASN A 312 9.87 2.88 -12.94
N VAL A 313 8.77 3.00 -13.66
CA VAL A 313 7.59 3.74 -13.19
C VAL A 313 6.50 2.78 -12.78
N TYR A 314 6.05 1.93 -13.70
CA TYR A 314 4.95 0.99 -13.48
C TYR A 314 5.33 -0.38 -14.00
N ALA A 315 4.89 -1.44 -13.31
CA ALA A 315 5.13 -2.82 -13.70
C ALA A 315 4.01 -3.76 -13.23
N THR A 316 4.02 -4.98 -13.75
CA THR A 316 3.32 -6.14 -13.19
C THR A 316 4.28 -7.33 -13.07
N HIS A 317 3.78 -8.50 -12.68
CA HIS A 317 4.56 -9.71 -12.83
C HIS A 317 4.86 -10.02 -14.31
N PRO A 318 5.97 -10.73 -14.59
CA PRO A 318 6.27 -11.27 -15.91
C PRO A 318 5.10 -12.12 -16.44
N ALA A 319 4.72 -11.91 -17.70
CA ALA A 319 3.50 -12.48 -18.26
C ALA A 319 3.70 -13.20 -19.59
N LYS A 320 4.65 -12.77 -20.42
CA LYS A 320 4.80 -13.32 -21.78
C LYS A 320 6.24 -13.34 -22.26
N PHE A 321 6.56 -14.32 -23.11
CA PHE A 321 7.75 -14.29 -23.94
C PHE A 321 7.41 -13.77 -25.32
N ILE A 322 8.24 -12.87 -25.84
CA ILE A 322 8.19 -12.44 -27.24
C ILE A 322 9.45 -12.89 -27.97
N HIS A 323 9.29 -13.27 -29.24
CA HIS A 323 10.42 -13.61 -30.09
C HIS A 323 11.04 -12.32 -30.67
N ILE A 324 12.33 -12.08 -30.44
CA ILE A 324 13.00 -10.80 -30.77
C ILE A 324 13.85 -10.81 -32.04
N ASN A 325 14.14 -11.97 -32.64
CA ASN A 325 14.88 -12.05 -33.91
C ASN A 325 13.98 -12.55 -35.05
N LYS A 326 13.64 -11.65 -35.98
CA LYS A 326 12.99 -11.99 -37.26
C LYS A 326 14.02 -12.38 -38.35
N GLU A 327 15.17 -12.94 -38.00
CA GLU A 327 16.12 -13.37 -39.04
C GLU A 327 15.60 -14.64 -39.71
N LYS A 328 15.04 -14.44 -40.91
CA LYS A 328 14.39 -15.39 -41.82
C LYS A 328 13.30 -16.23 -41.14
N ASP A 329 12.08 -16.13 -41.67
CA ASP A 329 11.08 -17.18 -41.45
C ASP A 329 11.80 -18.53 -41.59
N ILE A 330 11.80 -19.32 -40.51
CA ILE A 330 12.40 -20.65 -40.51
C ILE A 330 11.53 -21.48 -41.44
N ASN A 331 11.85 -21.43 -42.73
CA ASN A 331 11.04 -22.05 -43.78
C ASN A 331 11.30 -23.56 -43.85
N GLU A 332 12.46 -24.00 -43.36
CA GLU A 332 12.87 -25.40 -43.38
C GLU A 332 13.63 -25.74 -42.10
N ILE A 333 13.22 -26.82 -41.43
CA ILE A 333 13.93 -27.44 -40.32
C ILE A 333 14.50 -28.76 -40.85
N ILE A 334 15.82 -28.90 -40.88
CA ILE A 334 16.50 -30.10 -41.38
C ILE A 334 16.86 -31.01 -40.20
N SER A 335 16.65 -32.32 -40.36
CA SER A 335 17.06 -33.32 -39.38
C SER A 335 18.55 -33.21 -39.04
N GLY A 336 18.88 -33.13 -37.75
CA GLY A 336 20.25 -32.92 -37.26
C GLY A 336 20.74 -31.47 -37.28
N GLY A 337 19.94 -30.52 -37.79
CA GLY A 337 20.22 -29.09 -37.71
C GLY A 337 19.96 -28.50 -36.33
N SER A 338 20.60 -27.36 -36.03
CA SER A 338 20.36 -26.59 -34.81
C SER A 338 19.30 -25.52 -35.02
N LEU A 339 18.39 -25.36 -34.07
CA LEU A 339 17.46 -24.24 -34.00
C LEU A 339 17.87 -23.30 -32.87
N SER A 340 17.97 -22.00 -33.16
CA SER A 340 18.26 -20.96 -32.16
C SER A 340 17.06 -20.02 -32.06
N LEU A 341 16.56 -19.83 -30.84
CA LEU A 341 15.47 -18.92 -30.53
C LEU A 341 15.96 -17.90 -29.51
N THR A 342 15.68 -16.62 -29.75
CA THR A 342 15.94 -15.57 -28.77
C THR A 342 14.61 -15.01 -28.28
N LEU A 343 14.30 -15.29 -27.01
CA LEU A 343 13.06 -14.90 -26.37
C LEU A 343 13.34 -13.79 -25.36
N GLN A 344 12.46 -12.79 -25.34
CA GLN A 344 12.46 -11.71 -24.37
C GLN A 344 11.26 -11.86 -23.44
N LEU A 345 11.51 -11.94 -22.15
CA LEU A 345 10.46 -11.94 -21.14
C LEU A 345 9.95 -10.51 -20.91
N GLN A 346 8.63 -10.37 -20.91
CA GLN A 346 7.95 -9.10 -20.66
C GLN A 346 6.84 -9.27 -19.62
N ASP A 347 6.58 -8.19 -18.88
CA ASP A 347 5.37 -8.05 -18.08
C ASP A 347 4.14 -7.70 -18.95
N GLU A 348 2.97 -7.54 -18.33
CA GLU A 348 1.74 -7.21 -19.06
C GLU A 348 1.77 -5.79 -19.65
N PHE A 349 2.60 -4.90 -19.08
CA PHE A 349 2.86 -3.55 -19.60
C PHE A 349 3.96 -3.50 -20.66
N GLU A 350 4.51 -4.64 -21.07
CA GLU A 350 5.58 -4.77 -22.07
C GLU A 350 6.95 -4.28 -21.62
N ASN A 351 7.14 -4.04 -20.31
CA ASN A 351 8.45 -3.81 -19.73
C ASN A 351 9.30 -5.07 -19.91
N VAL A 352 10.56 -4.91 -20.32
CA VAL A 352 11.51 -6.01 -20.42
C VAL A 352 11.99 -6.39 -19.02
N VAL A 353 11.93 -7.68 -18.70
CA VAL A 353 12.28 -8.21 -17.38
C VAL A 353 13.77 -8.57 -17.32
N TYR A 354 14.53 -7.86 -16.48
CA TYR A 354 15.93 -8.14 -16.19
C TYR A 354 16.10 -8.56 -14.73
N ASP A 355 15.87 -9.83 -14.43
CA ASP A 355 15.86 -10.32 -13.04
C ASP A 355 17.23 -10.84 -12.58
N HIS A 356 18.15 -9.90 -12.32
CA HIS A 356 19.49 -10.24 -11.82
C HIS A 356 19.47 -10.90 -10.43
N GLU A 357 18.49 -10.52 -9.60
CA GLU A 357 18.31 -11.04 -8.23
C GLU A 357 17.63 -12.42 -8.21
N LYS A 358 17.17 -12.92 -9.36
CA LYS A 358 16.50 -14.23 -9.53
C LYS A 358 15.22 -14.37 -8.70
N TYR A 359 14.49 -13.27 -8.51
CA TYR A 359 13.17 -13.29 -7.88
C TYR A 359 12.18 -14.20 -8.64
N TYR A 360 12.20 -14.14 -9.96
CA TYR A 360 11.42 -14.93 -10.92
C TYR A 360 12.19 -16.16 -11.42
N SER A 361 12.77 -16.94 -10.51
CA SER A 361 13.64 -18.09 -10.84
C SER A 361 12.95 -19.32 -11.45
N ASN A 362 11.61 -19.37 -11.44
CA ASN A 362 10.82 -20.54 -11.88
C ASN A 362 10.03 -20.29 -13.18
N ILE A 363 10.62 -19.58 -14.13
CA ILE A 363 10.04 -19.37 -15.47
C ILE A 363 10.71 -20.33 -16.46
N GLY A 364 9.89 -21.02 -17.26
CA GLY A 364 10.35 -21.97 -18.27
C GLY A 364 9.58 -21.84 -19.58
N ILE A 365 10.13 -22.45 -20.63
CA ILE A 365 9.53 -22.49 -21.97
C ILE A 365 9.26 -23.95 -22.32
N ILE A 366 8.11 -24.20 -22.95
CA ILE A 366 7.77 -25.47 -23.57
C ILE A 366 7.78 -25.26 -25.08
N THR A 367 8.40 -26.17 -25.81
CA THR A 367 8.50 -26.13 -27.27
C THR A 367 7.88 -27.38 -27.87
N GLU A 368 7.05 -27.20 -28.91
CA GLU A 368 6.41 -28.27 -29.67
C GLU A 368 6.79 -28.12 -31.16
N LEU A 369 7.04 -29.23 -31.85
CA LEU A 369 7.34 -29.25 -33.27
C LEU A 369 6.10 -29.70 -34.06
N LEU A 370 5.60 -28.82 -34.91
CA LEU A 370 4.40 -29.05 -35.73
C LEU A 370 4.75 -29.03 -37.22
N ASP A 371 3.95 -29.72 -38.04
CA ASP A 371 4.06 -29.65 -39.49
C ASP A 371 3.49 -28.34 -40.07
N VAL A 372 3.57 -28.17 -41.39
CA VAL A 372 3.06 -26.98 -42.10
C VAL A 372 1.55 -26.79 -41.98
N TYR A 373 0.81 -27.82 -41.54
CA TYR A 373 -0.64 -27.79 -41.29
C TYR A 373 -0.97 -27.65 -39.79
N LYS A 374 0.03 -27.41 -38.93
CA LYS A 374 -0.10 -27.34 -37.46
C LYS A 374 -0.53 -28.65 -36.82
N THR A 375 -0.17 -29.77 -37.44
CA THR A 375 -0.41 -31.12 -36.93
C THR A 375 0.85 -31.59 -36.19
N ASP A 376 0.67 -32.34 -35.11
CA ASP A 376 1.77 -33.01 -34.44
C ASP A 376 2.49 -33.94 -35.41
N ILE A 377 3.81 -33.77 -35.50
CA ILE A 377 4.66 -34.69 -36.26
C ILE A 377 4.87 -35.92 -35.38
N SER A 378 4.47 -37.10 -35.84
CA SER A 378 4.85 -38.36 -35.17
C SER A 378 6.32 -38.67 -35.46
N GLU A 379 7.03 -39.26 -34.49
CA GLU A 379 8.40 -39.81 -34.65
C GLU A 379 9.55 -38.79 -34.78
N TYR A 380 9.47 -37.62 -34.12
CA TYR A 380 10.65 -36.76 -33.91
C TYR A 380 11.23 -36.90 -32.50
N ALA A 381 12.52 -36.57 -32.35
CA ALA A 381 13.17 -36.44 -31.05
C ALA A 381 14.05 -35.20 -31.05
N ILE A 382 13.75 -34.25 -30.14
CA ILE A 382 14.66 -33.14 -29.84
C ILE A 382 15.73 -33.70 -28.90
N LYS A 383 16.93 -33.97 -29.42
CA LYS A 383 18.05 -34.47 -28.60
C LYS A 383 18.50 -33.36 -27.65
N GLU A 384 18.63 -33.69 -26.35
CA GLU A 384 19.12 -32.77 -25.32
C GLU A 384 20.61 -32.45 -25.45
N THR A 385 21.37 -33.32 -26.12
CA THR A 385 22.80 -33.16 -26.34
C THR A 385 23.07 -31.98 -27.27
N GLY A 386 23.30 -30.80 -26.69
CA GLY A 386 23.61 -29.56 -27.40
C GLY A 386 22.64 -28.40 -27.14
N ASN A 387 21.58 -28.61 -26.35
CA ASN A 387 20.68 -27.52 -25.97
C ASN A 387 21.36 -26.60 -24.96
N VAL A 388 21.56 -25.34 -25.34
CA VAL A 388 22.07 -24.30 -24.45
C VAL A 388 20.94 -23.33 -24.16
N PHE A 389 20.50 -23.28 -22.90
CA PHE A 389 19.62 -22.21 -22.43
C PHE A 389 20.47 -21.16 -21.72
N ASN A 390 20.84 -20.12 -22.46
CA ASN A 390 21.55 -18.98 -21.91
C ASN A 390 20.65 -18.33 -20.85
N ASN A 391 21.07 -18.38 -19.59
CA ASN A 391 20.36 -17.87 -18.40
C ASN A 391 19.28 -18.78 -17.79
N GLY A 392 19.34 -20.11 -17.95
CA GLY A 392 18.53 -20.99 -17.11
C GLY A 392 18.95 -22.47 -17.12
N MET A 393 18.06 -23.35 -16.66
CA MET A 393 18.29 -24.79 -16.58
C MET A 393 17.34 -25.55 -17.50
N VAL A 394 17.84 -26.61 -18.14
CA VAL A 394 17.02 -27.54 -18.92
C VAL A 394 16.57 -28.68 -18.00
N LYS A 395 15.26 -28.95 -17.92
CA LYS A 395 14.68 -30.11 -17.22
C LYS A 395 13.69 -30.83 -18.12
N LYS A 396 13.80 -32.16 -18.18
CA LYS A 396 12.89 -33.02 -18.93
C LYS A 396 11.54 -33.15 -18.20
N LYS A 397 10.44 -32.98 -18.94
CA LYS A 397 9.12 -33.48 -18.53
C LYS A 397 9.00 -34.88 -19.15
N ASN A 398 9.04 -35.93 -18.33
CA ASN A 398 8.83 -37.31 -18.78
C ASN A 398 7.36 -37.56 -19.08
#